data_AF-A0A7V1D0L4-F1
#
_entry.id   AF-A0A7V1D0L4-F1
#
_cell.length_a   1.000
_cell.length_b   1.000
_cell.length_c   1.000
_cell.angle_alpha   90.00
_cell.angle_beta   90.00
_cell.angle_gamma   90.00
#
_symmetry.space_group_name_H-M   'P 1'
#
loop_
_entity.id
_entity.type
_entity.pdbx_description
1 polymer ?
#
loop_
_entity_poly.entity_id
_entity_poly.type
_entity_poly.pdbx_seq_one_letter_code
_entity_poly.pdbx_strand_id
1 'polypeptide(L)'
;MKCICQRPGLHAPALVADYIEAGLNAARYYEKKQCMLLQELYLRRTFHEILNKMCDSLIHCAIRKQCLEQLYKPLMALKRFYKTHNSTRKYLILEREARILSHEFNPF
;
A
#
# COMPACT_ATOMS: atom_id res chain seq x y z
N MET A 1 -18.04 -18.00 -22.10
CA MET A 1 -17.25 -17.24 -21.10
C MET A 1 -15.79 -17.30 -21.53
N LYS A 2 -15.17 -16.15 -21.83
CA LYS A 2 -13.72 -16.12 -22.13
C LYS A 2 -12.97 -16.26 -20.81
N CYS A 3 -12.23 -17.35 -20.64
CA CYS A 3 -11.27 -17.49 -19.56
C CYS A 3 -10.14 -16.49 -19.83
N ILE A 4 -10.19 -15.32 -19.20
CA ILE A 4 -9.07 -14.38 -19.24
C ILE A 4 -8.02 -14.98 -18.31
N CYS A 5 -7.08 -15.72 -18.89
CA CYS A 5 -5.95 -16.25 -18.14
C CYS A 5 -5.15 -15.06 -17.58
N GLN A 6 -5.39 -14.68 -16.33
CA GLN A 6 -4.59 -13.68 -15.66
C GLN A 6 -3.19 -14.26 -15.50
N ARG A 7 -2.24 -13.79 -16.32
CA ARG A 7 -0.82 -14.11 -16.18
C ARG A 7 -0.24 -13.22 -15.08
N PRO A 8 -0.02 -13.73 -13.84
CA PRO A 8 0.31 -12.86 -12.72
C PRO A 8 1.65 -12.15 -12.93
N GLY A 9 2.60 -12.76 -13.65
CA GLY A 9 3.86 -12.12 -14.02
C GLY A 9 3.72 -10.89 -14.91
N LEU A 10 2.69 -10.83 -15.76
CA LEU A 10 2.45 -9.69 -16.67
C LEU A 10 1.55 -8.63 -16.02
N HIS A 11 0.55 -9.06 -15.26
CA HIS A 11 -0.47 -8.15 -14.73
C HIS A 11 -0.20 -7.66 -13.31
N ALA A 12 0.68 -8.30 -12.53
CA ALA A 12 0.96 -7.90 -11.15
C ALA A 12 1.37 -6.42 -11.00
N PRO A 13 2.22 -5.83 -11.86
CA PRO A 13 2.61 -4.44 -11.70
C PRO A 13 1.42 -3.48 -11.81
N ALA A 14 0.58 -3.68 -12.82
CA ALA A 14 -0.63 -2.88 -13.05
C ALA A 14 -1.65 -3.12 -11.94
N LEU A 15 -1.90 -4.38 -11.57
CA LEU A 15 -2.85 -4.74 -10.51
C LEU A 15 -2.52 -4.05 -9.17
N VAL A 16 -1.25 -4.09 -8.76
CA VAL A 16 -0.79 -3.46 -7.53
C VAL A 16 -0.84 -1.92 -7.66
N ALA A 17 -0.43 -1.38 -8.81
CA ALA A 17 -0.47 0.06 -9.05
C ALA A 17 -1.90 0.62 -9.01
N ASP A 18 -2.85 -0.04 -9.69
CA ASP A 18 -4.25 0.34 -9.75
C ASP A 18 -4.90 0.31 -8.35
N TYR A 19 -4.57 -0.72 -7.55
CA TYR A 19 -5.04 -0.80 -6.16
C TYR A 19 -4.52 0.37 -5.32
N ILE A 20 -3.22 0.66 -5.38
CA ILE A 20 -2.62 1.79 -4.67
C ILE A 20 -3.26 3.10 -5.14
N GLU A 21 -3.40 3.29 -6.44
CA GLU A 21 -3.99 4.51 -7.01
C GLU A 21 -5.43 4.70 -6.56
N ALA A 22 -6.26 3.65 -6.57
CA ALA A 22 -7.63 3.69 -6.08
C ALA A 22 -7.69 4.12 -4.60
N GLY A 23 -6.84 3.53 -3.75
CA GLY A 23 -6.75 3.89 -2.33
C GLY A 23 -6.31 5.34 -2.10
N LEU A 24 -5.32 5.81 -2.87
CA LEU A 24 -4.86 7.20 -2.82
C LEU A 24 -5.88 8.18 -3.39
N ASN A 25 -6.67 7.79 -4.40
CA ASN A 25 -7.78 8.58 -4.92
C ASN A 25 -8.89 8.74 -3.89
N ALA A 26 -9.23 7.67 -3.18
CA ALA A 26 -10.19 7.74 -2.07
C ALA A 26 -9.69 8.67 -0.95
N ALA A 27 -8.43 8.55 -0.54
CA ALA A 27 -7.85 9.46 0.45
C ALA A 27 -7.87 10.93 0.00
N ARG A 28 -7.49 11.21 -1.26
CA ARG A 28 -7.55 12.57 -1.86
C ARG A 28 -8.98 13.12 -1.92
N TYR A 29 -9.98 12.26 -2.16
CA TYR A 29 -11.37 12.67 -2.13
C TYR A 29 -11.76 13.20 -0.73
N TYR A 30 -11.39 12.48 0.33
CA TYR A 30 -11.68 12.90 1.71
C TYR A 30 -10.83 14.07 2.19
N GLU A 31 -9.61 14.23 1.68
CA GLU A 31 -8.80 15.42 1.86
C GLU A 31 -9.55 16.67 1.38
N LYS A 32 -10.10 16.64 0.15
CA LYS A 32 -10.88 17.76 -0.41
C LYS A 32 -12.16 18.05 0.38
N LYS A 33 -12.71 17.03 1.05
CA LYS A 33 -13.88 17.15 1.92
C LYS A 33 -13.53 17.53 3.36
N GLN A 34 -12.25 17.78 3.67
CA GLN A 34 -11.76 18.08 5.02
C GLN A 34 -12.13 17.00 6.04
N CYS A 35 -12.26 15.74 5.58
CA CYS A 35 -12.60 14.61 6.43
C CYS A 35 -11.33 13.82 6.79
N MET A 36 -10.59 14.32 7.78
CA MET A 36 -9.31 13.77 8.22
C MET A 36 -9.39 12.28 8.59
N LEU A 37 -10.45 11.87 9.30
CA LEU A 37 -10.60 10.49 9.75
C LEU A 37 -10.68 9.51 8.57
N LEU A 38 -11.47 9.84 7.56
CA LEU A 38 -11.61 8.99 6.38
C LEU A 38 -10.37 9.06 5.50
N GLN A 39 -9.72 10.22 5.39
CA GLN A 39 -8.43 10.32 4.71
C GLN A 39 -7.38 9.39 5.36
N GLU A 40 -7.22 9.44 6.69
CA GLU A 40 -6.31 8.55 7.43
C GLU A 40 -6.67 7.08 7.22
N LEU A 41 -7.97 6.75 7.29
CA LEU A 41 -8.47 5.39 7.11
C LEU A 41 -8.07 4.81 5.76
N TYR A 42 -8.29 5.53 4.66
CA TYR A 42 -7.96 5.01 3.32
C TYR A 42 -6.44 4.91 3.10
N LEU A 43 -5.67 5.87 3.61
CA LEU A 43 -4.20 5.79 3.54
C LEU A 43 -3.66 4.58 4.31
N ARG A 44 -4.12 4.39 5.56
CA ARG A 44 -3.71 3.25 6.38
C ARG A 44 -4.18 1.95 5.77
N ARG A 45 -5.43 1.84 5.32
CA ARG A 45 -5.96 0.62 4.70
C ARG A 45 -5.13 0.22 3.47
N THR A 46 -4.81 1.18 2.61
CA THR A 46 -3.99 0.92 1.42
C THR A 46 -2.62 0.40 1.80
N PHE A 47 -1.97 1.02 2.79
CA PHE A 47 -0.67 0.58 3.30
C PHE A 47 -0.70 -0.85 3.86
N HIS A 48 -1.61 -1.16 4.80
CA HIS A 48 -1.64 -2.48 5.44
C HIS A 48 -2.02 -3.58 4.45
N GLU A 49 -2.89 -3.31 3.47
CA GLU A 49 -3.24 -4.31 2.46
C GLU A 49 -2.05 -4.65 1.57
N ILE A 50 -1.27 -3.65 1.12
CA ILE A 50 -0.04 -3.92 0.36
C ILE A 50 0.97 -4.70 1.22
N LEU A 51 1.12 -4.32 2.48
CA LEU A 51 2.03 -4.99 3.41
C LEU A 51 1.62 -6.44 3.69
N ASN A 52 0.34 -6.68 3.95
CA ASN A 52 -0.20 -8.02 4.17
C ASN A 52 -0.03 -8.90 2.93
N LYS A 53 -0.33 -8.39 1.73
CA LYS A 53 -0.16 -9.14 0.48
C LYS A 53 1.30 -9.44 0.15
N MET A 54 2.24 -8.59 0.58
CA MET A 54 3.67 -8.88 0.48
C MET A 54 4.09 -10.06 1.36
N CYS A 55 3.58 -10.12 2.60
CA CYS A 55 3.91 -11.15 3.58
C CYS A 55 3.16 -12.48 3.37
N ASP A 56 2.04 -12.48 2.64
CA ASP A 56 1.19 -13.66 2.43
C ASP A 56 1.82 -14.66 1.44
N SER A 57 2.22 -15.84 1.93
CA SER A 57 2.84 -16.89 1.12
C SER A 57 1.87 -17.57 0.14
N LEU A 58 0.56 -17.42 0.32
CA LEU A 58 -0.46 -17.93 -0.60
C LEU A 58 -0.64 -17.01 -1.82
N ILE A 59 -0.13 -15.78 -1.76
CA ILE A 59 -0.15 -14.84 -2.89
C ILE A 59 0.98 -15.16 -3.86
N HIS A 60 0.67 -15.08 -5.15
CA HIS A 60 1.62 -15.34 -6.21
C HIS A 60 2.88 -14.44 -6.09
N CYS A 61 4.08 -15.03 -6.22
CA CYS A 61 5.36 -14.35 -6.02
C CYS A 61 5.50 -13.02 -6.79
N ALA A 62 5.06 -12.97 -8.05
CA ALA A 62 5.05 -11.74 -8.83
C ALA A 62 4.25 -10.59 -8.18
N ILE A 63 3.10 -10.87 -7.55
CA ILE A 63 2.30 -9.86 -6.84
C ILE A 63 3.04 -9.44 -5.57
N ARG A 64 3.56 -10.39 -4.79
CA ARG A 64 4.34 -10.10 -3.57
C ARG A 64 5.53 -9.18 -3.86
N LYS A 65 6.28 -9.47 -4.93
CA LYS A 65 7.38 -8.63 -5.43
C LYS A 65 6.91 -7.22 -5.77
N GLN A 66 5.80 -7.08 -6.47
CA GLN A 66 5.24 -5.78 -6.82
C GLN A 66 4.71 -5.01 -5.60
N CYS A 67 4.14 -5.69 -4.61
CA CYS A 67 3.76 -5.08 -3.34
C CYS A 67 4.99 -4.49 -2.62
N LEU A 68 6.11 -5.22 -2.56
CA LEU A 68 7.37 -4.73 -1.98
C LEU A 68 7.93 -3.53 -2.76
N GLU A 69 8.06 -3.65 -4.09
CA GLU A 69 8.62 -2.60 -4.96
C GLU A 69 7.80 -1.30 -4.92
N GLN A 70 6.48 -1.38 -4.74
CA GLN A 70 5.59 -0.23 -4.77
C GLN A 70 5.17 0.27 -3.37
N LEU A 71 5.59 -0.38 -2.28
CA LEU A 71 5.24 -0.05 -0.89
C LEU A 71 5.61 1.40 -0.50
N TYR A 72 6.63 1.98 -1.14
CA TYR A 72 7.04 3.36 -0.90
C TYR A 72 5.92 4.38 -1.21
N LYS A 73 5.01 4.08 -2.15
CA LYS A 73 3.93 4.99 -2.56
C LYS A 73 2.96 5.28 -1.40
N PRO A 74 2.30 4.27 -0.78
CA PRO A 74 1.46 4.51 0.39
C PRO A 74 2.24 5.04 1.59
N LEU A 75 3.50 4.63 1.80
CA LEU A 75 4.35 5.17 2.86
C LEU A 75 4.59 6.68 2.70
N MET A 76 4.91 7.15 1.49
CA MET A 76 5.10 8.57 1.22
C MET A 76 3.81 9.38 1.42
N ALA A 77 2.66 8.81 1.05
CA ALA A 77 1.37 9.45 1.29
C ALA A 77 1.07 9.58 2.80
N LEU A 78 1.30 8.51 3.58
CA LEU A 78 1.18 8.54 5.04
C LEU A 78 2.15 9.51 5.70
N LYS A 79 3.41 9.57 5.21
CA LYS A 79 4.41 10.54 5.68
C LYS A 79 3.93 11.97 5.54
N ARG A 80 3.39 12.31 4.37
CA ARG A 80 2.83 13.65 4.09
C ARG A 80 1.65 13.93 5.01
N PHE A 81 0.70 13.00 5.09
CA PHE A 81 -0.48 13.14 5.96
C PHE A 81 -0.10 13.39 7.42
N TYR A 82 0.73 12.54 8.03
CA TYR A 82 1.08 12.68 9.43
C TYR A 82 1.99 13.86 9.73
N LYS A 83 2.81 14.31 8.78
CA LYS A 83 3.58 15.55 8.91
C LYS A 83 2.65 16.76 8.95
N THR A 84 1.64 16.83 8.08
CA THR A 84 0.65 17.91 8.06
C THR A 84 -0.18 17.96 9.35
N HIS A 85 -0.43 16.81 9.98
CA HIS A 85 -1.27 16.67 11.18
C HIS A 85 -0.47 16.49 12.48
N ASN A 86 0.80 16.93 12.52
CA ASN A 86 1.69 16.89 13.69
C ASN A 86 1.75 15.53 14.42
N SER A 87 1.61 14.45 13.67
CA SER A 87 1.46 13.08 14.17
C SER A 87 2.61 12.18 13.73
N THR A 88 3.82 12.73 13.62
CA THR A 88 5.03 12.04 13.12
C THR A 88 5.31 10.73 13.86
N ARG A 89 5.00 10.63 15.16
CA ARG A 89 5.16 9.39 15.93
C ARG A 89 4.35 8.22 15.33
N LYS A 90 3.12 8.47 14.86
CA LYS A 90 2.30 7.45 14.19
C LYS A 90 2.95 6.97 12.90
N TYR A 91 3.50 7.89 12.10
CA TYR A 91 4.24 7.54 10.89
C TYR A 91 5.47 6.66 11.19
N LEU A 92 6.27 7.01 12.21
CA LEU A 92 7.48 6.27 12.55
C LEU A 92 7.19 4.81 12.96
N ILE A 93 6.05 4.56 13.60
CA ILE A 93 5.61 3.20 13.93
C ILE A 93 5.36 2.40 12.65
N LEU A 94 4.59 2.97 11.70
CA LEU A 94 4.27 2.32 10.43
C LEU A 94 5.52 2.11 9.55
N GLU A 95 6.43 3.09 9.52
CA GLU A 95 7.69 2.97 8.76
C GLU A 95 8.59 1.88 9.35
N ARG A 96 8.66 1.77 10.69
CA ARG A 96 9.42 0.73 11.36
C ARG A 96 8.85 -0.65 11.08
N GLU A 97 7.53 -0.80 11.15
CA GLU A 97 6.83 -2.04 10.83
C GLU A 97 7.09 -2.47 9.38
N ALA A 98 6.91 -1.54 8.42
CA ALA A 98 7.20 -1.80 7.02
C ALA A 98 8.64 -2.27 6.81
N ARG A 99 9.61 -1.64 7.48
CA ARG A 99 11.03 -1.98 7.36
C ARG A 99 11.32 -3.40 7.87
N ILE A 100 10.79 -3.76 9.04
CA ILE A 100 10.98 -5.09 9.63
C ILE A 100 10.40 -6.16 8.70
N LEU A 101 9.14 -5.99 8.30
CA LEU A 101 8.45 -6.98 7.46
C LEU A 101 9.03 -7.07 6.06
N SER A 102 9.43 -5.94 5.45
CA SER A 102 10.08 -5.95 4.13
C SER A 102 11.42 -6.66 4.17
N HIS A 103 12.14 -6.58 5.28
CA HIS A 103 13.40 -7.30 5.47
C HIS A 103 13.16 -8.80 5.69
N GLU A 104 12.20 -9.17 6.53
CA GLU A 104 11.90 -10.57 6.87
C GLU A 104 11.30 -11.36 5.70
N PHE A 105 10.39 -10.74 4.94
CA PHE A 105 9.66 -11.39 3.84
C PHE A 105 10.24 -11.07 2.46
N ASN A 106 11.47 -10.53 2.41
CA ASN A 106 12.13 -10.19 1.16
C ASN A 106 12.33 -11.46 0.31
N PRO A 107 11.76 -11.54 -0.91
CA PRO A 107 11.93 -12.71 -1.78
C PRO A 107 13.27 -12.74 -2.53
N PHE A 108 14.23 -11.85 -2.20
CA PHE A 108 15.56 -11.74 -2.83
C PHE A 108 16.69 -12.05 -1.85
#